data_AF-A7MHQ9-F1
#
_entry.id   AF-A7MHQ9-F1
#
_cell.length_a   1.000
_cell.length_b   1.000
_cell.length_c   1.000
_cell.angle_alpha   90.00
_cell.angle_beta   90.00
_cell.angle_gamma   90.00
#
_symmetry.space_group_name_H-M   'P 1'
#
loop_
_entity.id
_entity.type
_entity.pdbx_description
1 polymer ?
#
loop_
_entity_poly.entity_id
_entity_poly.type
_entity_poly.pdbx_seq_one_letter_code
_entity_poly.pdbx_strand_id
1 'polypeptide(L)' 'MVERVAENNAKVDFDGCNNGWSPEFSAWYRDHREHYRKGALELLNNEATSDEIDEEIFNELEAWND' A
#
# COMPACT_ATOMS: atom_id res chain seq x y z
N MET A 1 1.78 -5.17 3.38
CA MET A 1 0.75 -4.22 3.92
C MET A 1 1.02 -2.75 3.58
N VAL A 2 2.17 -2.18 3.98
CA VAL A 2 2.50 -0.75 3.84
C VAL A 2 2.38 -0.25 2.39
N GLU A 3 2.96 -0.98 1.45
CA GLU A 3 2.96 -0.60 0.03
C GLU A 3 1.54 -0.56 -0.53
N ARG A 4 0.69 -1.54 -0.18
CA ARG A 4 -0.73 -1.57 -0.56
C ARG A 4 -1.48 -0.32 -0.07
N VAL A 5 -1.28 0.07 1.18
CA VAL A 5 -1.92 1.28 1.76
C VAL A 5 -1.39 2.55 1.08
N ALA A 6 -0.09 2.64 0.86
CA ALA A 6 0.53 3.77 0.19
C ALA A 6 0.03 3.92 -1.25
N GLU A 7 -0.05 2.81 -1.99
CA GLU A 7 -0.56 2.77 -3.37
C GLU A 7 -2.04 3.16 -3.44
N ASN A 8 -2.88 2.60 -2.57
CA ASN A 8 -4.31 2.92 -2.51
C ASN A 8 -4.54 4.42 -2.25
N ASN A 9 -3.82 5.00 -1.28
CA ASN A 9 -3.94 6.43 -0.96
C ASN A 9 -3.47 7.30 -2.14
N ALA A 10 -2.35 6.94 -2.75
CA ALA A 10 -1.82 7.65 -3.91
C ALA A 10 -2.76 7.57 -5.11
N LYS A 11 -3.46 6.45 -5.28
CA LYS A 11 -4.44 6.25 -6.35
C LYS A 11 -5.66 7.13 -6.20
N VAL A 12 -6.23 7.16 -4.99
CA VAL A 12 -7.33 8.05 -4.65
C VAL A 12 -6.97 9.50 -4.93
N ASP A 13 -5.74 9.93 -4.61
CA ASP A 13 -5.29 11.29 -4.90
C ASP A 13 -5.03 11.55 -6.39
N PHE A 14 -4.58 10.55 -7.15
CA PHE A 14 -4.23 10.70 -8.56
C PHE A 14 -5.44 10.74 -9.50
N ASP A 15 -6.35 9.78 -9.39
CA ASP A 15 -7.49 9.61 -10.31
C ASP A 15 -8.85 9.52 -9.62
N GLY A 16 -8.90 9.70 -8.29
CA GLY A 16 -10.14 9.62 -7.50
C GLY A 16 -10.71 8.21 -7.38
N CYS A 17 -10.04 7.20 -7.94
CA CYS A 17 -10.45 5.81 -7.91
C CYS A 17 -9.32 4.94 -7.34
N ASN A 18 -9.67 3.77 -6.82
CA ASN A 18 -8.68 2.76 -6.48
C ASN A 18 -8.61 1.65 -7.56
N ASN A 19 -8.68 2.08 -8.82
CA ASN A 19 -8.58 1.17 -9.96
C ASN A 19 -7.09 0.93 -10.27
N GLY A 20 -6.78 -0.25 -10.82
CA GLY A 20 -5.42 -0.77 -10.95
C GLY A 20 -4.38 0.11 -11.67
N TRP A 21 -3.20 -0.48 -11.88
CA TRP A 21 -2.04 0.23 -12.39
C TRP A 21 -2.24 0.75 -13.82
N SER A 22 -1.86 2.01 -14.04
CA SER A 22 -1.67 2.60 -15.38
C SER A 22 -0.23 3.09 -15.55
N PRO A 23 0.29 3.21 -16.78
CA PRO A 23 1.62 3.75 -17.02
C PRO A 23 1.81 5.17 -16.46
N GLU A 24 0.77 6.01 -16.57
CA GLU A 24 0.77 7.39 -16.08
C GLU A 24 0.84 7.43 -14.56
N PHE A 25 0.03 6.61 -13.89
CA PHE A 25 0.10 6.45 -12.45
C PHE A 25 1.47 5.93 -12.01
N SER A 26 2.03 4.94 -12.70
CA SER A 26 3.33 4.38 -12.34
C SER A 26 4.45 5.43 -12.39
N ALA A 27 4.48 6.25 -13.45
CA ALA A 27 5.43 7.33 -13.59
C ALA A 27 5.26 8.39 -12.48
N TRP A 28 4.01 8.79 -12.21
CA TRP A 28 3.70 9.79 -11.19
C TRP A 28 3.99 9.27 -9.76
N TYR A 29 3.58 8.05 -9.46
CA TYR A 29 3.74 7.43 -8.14
C TYR A 29 5.20 7.26 -7.80
N ARG A 30 6.07 6.95 -8.77
CA ARG A 30 7.52 6.84 -8.52
C ARG A 30 8.10 8.08 -7.85
N ASP A 31 7.61 9.27 -8.21
CA ASP A 31 8.11 10.54 -7.66
C ASP A 31 7.45 10.92 -6.32
N HIS A 32 6.28 10.34 -6.02
CA HIS A 32 5.50 10.63 -4.80
C HIS A 32 5.50 9.49 -3.77
N ARG A 33 6.09 8.33 -4.12
CA ARG A 33 6.02 7.09 -3.36
C ARG A 33 6.48 7.25 -1.93
N GLU A 34 7.58 7.98 -1.70
CA GLU A 34 8.11 8.15 -0.34
C GLU A 34 7.15 8.90 0.58
N HIS A 35 6.42 9.89 0.05
CA HIS A 35 5.43 10.64 0.82
C HIS A 35 4.28 9.71 1.28
N TYR A 36 3.71 8.95 0.35
CA TYR A 36 2.62 8.02 0.65
C TYR A 36 3.07 6.86 1.53
N ARG A 37 4.29 6.36 1.32
CA ARG A 37 4.88 5.30 2.16
C ARG A 37 5.04 5.77 3.59
N LYS A 38 5.49 7.00 3.81
CA LYS A 38 5.59 7.58 5.15
C LYS A 38 4.21 7.70 5.81
N GLY A 39 3.22 8.23 5.11
CA GLY A 39 1.85 8.32 5.62
C GLY A 39 1.25 6.95 5.93
N ALA A 40 1.49 5.94 5.09
CA ALA A 40 1.04 4.58 5.32
C ALA A 40 1.69 3.95 6.56
N LEU A 41 2.98 4.20 6.79
CA LEU A 41 3.67 3.75 8.01
C LEU A 41 3.08 4.40 9.26
N GLU A 42 2.85 5.71 9.23
CA GLU A 42 2.25 6.44 10.35
C GLU A 42 0.83 5.94 10.64
N LEU A 43 0.02 5.67 9.61
CA LEU A 43 -1.32 5.12 9.75
C LEU A 43 -1.26 3.72 10.38
N LEU A 44 -0.52 2.80 9.78
CA LEU A 44 -0.46 1.41 10.21
C LEU A 44 0.14 1.25 11.61
N ASN A 45 1.12 2.08 11.96
CA ASN A 45 1.67 2.06 13.31
C ASN A 45 0.66 2.48 14.39
N ASN A 46 -0.39 3.21 14.02
CA ASN A 46 -1.44 3.63 14.94
C ASN A 46 -2.67 2.72 14.88
N GLU A 47 -3.04 2.24 13.69
CA GLU A 47 -4.34 1.62 13.44
C GLU A 47 -4.27 0.10 13.19
N ALA A 48 -3.13 -0.44 12.74
CA ALA A 48 -3.04 -1.86 12.44
C ALA A 48 -3.10 -2.68 13.73
N THR A 49 -3.96 -3.69 13.73
CA THR A 49 -4.11 -4.63 14.84
C THR A 49 -3.15 -5.82 14.70
N SER A 50 -2.86 -6.50 15.81
CA SER A 50 -2.05 -7.73 15.77
C SER A 50 -2.67 -8.79 14.85
N ASP A 51 -3.99 -8.91 14.84
CA ASP A 51 -4.68 -9.90 14.00
C ASP A 51 -4.49 -9.62 12.50
N GLU A 52 -4.59 -8.35 12.08
CA GLU A 52 -4.34 -7.94 10.69
C GLU A 52 -2.87 -8.12 10.29
N ILE A 53 -1.94 -7.90 11.23
CA ILE A 53 -0.52 -8.13 11.03
C ILE A 53 -0.25 -9.63 10.86
N ASP A 54 -0.85 -10.47 11.71
CA ASP A 54 -0.71 -11.92 11.64
C ASP A 54 -1.27 -12.47 10.32
N GLU A 55 -2.42 -11.95 9.85
CA GLU A 55 -3.00 -12.29 8.54
C GLU A 55 -2.08 -11.90 7.39
N GLU A 56 -1.51 -10.69 7.41
CA GLU A 56 -0.57 -10.26 6.36
C GLU A 56 0.69 -11.14 6.33
N ILE A 57 1.26 -11.46 7.49
CA ILE A 57 2.43 -12.34 7.59
C ILE A 57 2.09 -13.71 6.99
N PHE A 58 0.92 -14.26 7.30
CA PHE A 58 0.47 -15.54 6.76
C PHE A 58 0.34 -15.49 5.23
N ASN A 59 -0.28 -14.44 4.68
CA ASN A 59 -0.44 -14.26 3.24
C ASN A 59 0.93 -14.16 2.52
N GLU A 60 1.91 -13.44 3.10
CA GLU A 60 3.26 -13.36 2.55
C GLU A 60 3.97 -14.73 2.57
N LEU A 61 3.79 -15.52 3.63
CA LEU A 61 4.33 -16.87 3.73
C LEU A 61 3.69 -17.84 2.74
N GLU A 62 2.38 -17.77 2.52
CA GLU A 62 1.69 -18.57 1.51
C GLU A 62 2.19 -18.27 0.10
N ALA A 63 2.39 -16.99 -0.23
CA ALA A 63 2.89 -16.58 -1.55
C ALA A 63 4.32 -17.07 -1.86
N TRP A 64 5.11 -17.42 -0.84
CA TRP A 64 6.45 -18.01 -1.02
C TRP A 64 6.43 -19.52 -1.19
N ASN A 65 5.32 -20.18 -0.85
CA ASN A 65 5.17 -21.63 -0.89
C ASN A 65 4.54 -22.13 -2.22
N ASP A 66 4.12 -21.20 -3.09
CA ASP A 66 3.68 -21.41 -4.49
C ASP A 66 4.85 -21.27 -5.48
#